data_AF-A0A369MRL4-F1
#
_entry.id   AF-A0A369MRL4-F1
#
_cell.length_a   1.000
_cell.length_b   1.000
_cell.length_c   1.000
_cell.angle_alpha   90.00
_cell.angle_beta   90.00
_cell.angle_gamma   90.00
#
_symmetry.space_group_name_H-M   'P 1'
#
loop_
_entity.id
_entity.type
_entity.pdbx_description
1 polymer ?
#
loop_
_entity_poly.entity_id
_entity_poly.type
_entity_poly.pdbx_seq_one_letter_code
_entity_poly.pdbx_strand_id
1 'polypeptide(L)'
;MEPAAEPLALIAGGHTALAACAVLYLAWWWLFFKPGAPKPRGGRYGAGVACIVGAAVLGIAGAALLVAGIAGLLPAGSQPVVLSGMAACGLALYAVLLTGTVKLFKRPVTTELLLFTAWAVLELGVLDALFAAHALAAPAAIALGALAVAVLLTSLACYLLYYRLKPRRAYVAGAVPLAAVGLFAAAMAVVAALIR
;
A
#
# COMPACT_ATOMS: atom_id res chain seq x y z
N MET A 1 -7.22 22.78 21.25
CA MET A 1 -6.75 21.56 20.56
C MET A 1 -7.41 21.60 19.21
N GLU A 2 -6.65 21.83 18.13
CA GLU A 2 -7.24 21.89 16.80
C GLU A 2 -7.88 20.55 16.44
N PRO A 3 -9.13 20.54 15.94
CA PRO A 3 -9.87 19.31 15.66
C PRO A 3 -9.20 18.40 14.61
N ALA A 4 -8.18 18.88 13.89
CA ALA A 4 -7.45 18.12 12.86
C ALA A 4 -6.18 17.41 13.37
N ALA A 5 -5.66 17.74 14.55
CA ALA A 5 -4.34 17.25 14.99
C ALA A 5 -4.31 15.72 15.24
N GLU A 6 -5.38 15.16 15.81
CA GLU A 6 -5.49 13.73 16.06
C GLU A 6 -5.64 12.90 14.76
N PRO A 7 -6.54 13.26 13.83
CA PRO A 7 -6.62 12.59 12.52
C PRO A 7 -5.29 12.61 11.73
N LEU A 8 -4.57 13.73 11.74
CA LEU A 8 -3.26 13.85 11.08
C LEU A 8 -2.20 12.94 11.71
N ALA A 9 -2.20 12.81 13.04
CA ALA A 9 -1.30 11.89 13.74
C ALA A 9 -1.60 10.42 13.40
N LEU A 10 -2.88 10.05 13.26
CA LEU A 10 -3.28 8.72 12.80
C LEU A 10 -2.81 8.46 11.36
N ILE A 11 -2.93 9.45 10.47
CA ILE A 11 -2.44 9.33 9.09
C ILE A 11 -0.92 9.17 9.05
N ALA A 12 -0.16 9.97 9.79
CA ALA A 12 1.29 9.86 9.87
C ALA A 12 1.74 8.52 10.46
N GLY A 13 1.09 8.08 11.54
CA GLY A 13 1.35 6.79 12.18
C GLY A 13 1.02 5.61 11.26
N GLY A 14 -0.11 5.68 10.55
CA GLY A 14 -0.53 4.67 9.58
C GLY A 14 0.49 4.48 8.45
N HIS A 15 0.94 5.58 7.84
CA HIS A 15 1.98 5.53 6.81
C HIS A 15 3.34 5.06 7.34
N THR A 16 3.69 5.43 8.57
CA THR A 16 4.92 4.94 9.22
C THR A 16 4.86 3.41 9.39
N ALA A 17 3.72 2.88 9.81
CA ALA A 17 3.50 1.44 9.91
C ALA A 17 3.54 0.75 8.53
N LEU A 18 2.97 1.36 7.48
CA LEU A 18 3.05 0.83 6.11
C LEU A 18 4.49 0.85 5.56
N ALA A 19 5.28 1.88 5.84
CA ALA A 19 6.69 1.94 5.46
C ALA A 19 7.49 0.83 6.16
N ALA A 20 7.28 0.63 7.47
CA ALA A 20 7.90 -0.45 8.22
C ALA A 20 7.45 -1.84 7.71
N CYS A 21 6.17 -2.00 7.37
CA CYS A 21 5.64 -3.19 6.71
C CYS A 21 6.40 -3.50 5.42
N ALA A 22 6.56 -2.51 4.54
CA ALA A 22 7.28 -2.69 3.27
C ALA A 22 8.74 -3.11 3.48
N VAL A 23 9.43 -2.54 4.47
CA VAL A 23 10.81 -2.93 4.84
C VAL A 23 10.88 -4.38 5.29
N LEU A 24 9.98 -4.80 6.20
CA LEU A 24 9.94 -6.18 6.67
C LEU A 24 9.57 -7.17 5.55
N TYR A 25 8.62 -6.79 4.69
CA TYR A 25 8.25 -7.59 3.52
C TYR A 25 9.46 -7.74 2.59
N LEU A 26 10.16 -6.65 2.26
CA LEU A 26 11.38 -6.71 1.45
C LEU A 26 12.47 -7.58 2.08
N ALA A 27 12.64 -7.55 3.40
CA ALA A 27 13.57 -8.42 4.10
C ALA A 27 13.18 -9.90 3.96
N TRP A 28 11.90 -10.23 4.12
CA TRP A 28 11.39 -11.58 3.85
C TRP A 28 11.62 -12.00 2.39
N TRP A 29 11.29 -11.12 1.44
CA TRP A 29 11.48 -11.36 0.02
C TRP A 29 12.94 -11.69 -0.31
N TRP A 30 13.85 -10.89 0.24
CA TRP A 30 15.28 -11.08 0.06
C TRP A 30 15.78 -12.41 0.64
N LEU A 31 15.32 -12.79 1.82
CA LEU A 31 15.75 -14.03 2.47
C LEU A 31 15.25 -15.28 1.74
N PHE A 32 14.01 -15.29 1.23
CA PHE A 32 13.39 -16.49 0.67
C PHE A 32 13.55 -16.64 -0.85
N PHE A 33 13.67 -15.53 -1.59
CA PHE A 33 13.60 -15.54 -3.06
C PHE A 33 14.89 -15.14 -3.76
N LYS A 34 15.97 -14.78 -3.04
CA LYS A 34 17.26 -14.43 -3.65
C LYS A 34 17.79 -15.55 -4.56
N PRO A 35 17.97 -15.30 -5.88
CA PRO A 35 18.46 -16.30 -6.81
C PRO A 35 19.90 -16.73 -6.49
N GLY A 36 20.17 -18.03 -6.57
CA GLY A 36 21.51 -18.60 -6.32
C GLY A 36 21.91 -18.67 -4.84
N ALA A 37 21.10 -18.15 -3.92
CA ALA A 37 21.33 -18.32 -2.49
C ALA A 37 20.71 -19.64 -1.99
N PRO A 38 21.36 -20.34 -1.04
CA PRO A 38 20.72 -21.45 -0.33
C PRO A 38 19.43 -21.00 0.34
N LYS A 39 18.40 -21.84 0.31
CA LYS A 39 17.14 -21.56 1.01
C LYS A 39 17.39 -21.40 2.51
N PRO A 40 16.75 -20.41 3.17
CA PRO A 40 16.96 -20.17 4.58
C PRO A 40 16.54 -21.38 5.42
N ARG A 41 17.35 -21.72 6.42
CA ARG A 41 17.11 -22.81 7.39
C ARG A 41 17.45 -22.32 8.80
N GLY A 42 16.94 -23.02 9.82
CA GLY A 42 17.20 -22.69 11.23
C GLY A 42 16.86 -21.23 11.55
N GLY A 43 17.77 -20.53 12.23
CA GLY A 43 17.56 -19.13 12.64
C GLY A 43 17.23 -18.17 11.49
N ARG A 44 17.78 -18.37 10.28
CA ARG A 44 17.45 -17.53 9.11
C ARG A 44 16.02 -17.73 8.62
N TYR A 45 15.51 -18.95 8.72
CA TYR A 45 14.11 -19.25 8.40
C TYR A 45 13.19 -18.55 9.42
N GLY A 46 13.50 -18.70 10.71
CA GLY A 46 12.75 -18.03 11.80
C GLY A 46 12.72 -16.52 11.65
N ALA A 47 13.87 -15.89 11.35
CA ALA A 47 13.94 -14.46 11.10
C ALA A 47 13.06 -14.01 9.93
N GLY A 48 13.09 -14.75 8.82
CA GLY A 48 12.23 -14.43 7.69
C GLY A 48 10.73 -14.61 7.99
N VAL A 49 10.34 -15.64 8.74
CA VAL A 49 8.95 -15.81 9.21
C VAL A 49 8.54 -14.63 10.10
N ALA A 50 9.40 -14.21 11.03
CA ALA A 50 9.13 -13.04 11.87
C ALA A 50 8.96 -11.77 11.03
N CYS A 51 9.77 -11.58 9.98
CA CYS A 51 9.62 -10.45 9.06
C CYS A 51 8.25 -10.43 8.38
N ILE A 52 7.79 -11.53 7.77
CA ILE A 52 6.51 -11.51 7.05
C ILE A 52 5.30 -11.41 7.99
N VAL A 53 5.37 -12.02 9.18
CA VAL A 53 4.33 -11.86 10.21
C VAL A 53 4.29 -10.42 10.70
N GLY A 54 5.44 -9.82 11.00
CA GLY A 54 5.53 -8.41 11.38
C GLY A 54 5.02 -7.49 10.29
N ALA A 55 5.33 -7.77 9.01
CA ALA A 55 4.80 -7.03 7.88
C ALA A 55 3.27 -7.11 7.82
N ALA A 56 2.68 -8.29 8.00
CA ALA A 56 1.23 -8.45 8.01
C ALA A 56 0.57 -7.65 9.14
N VAL A 57 1.10 -7.73 10.36
CA VAL A 57 0.59 -6.98 11.52
C VAL A 57 0.66 -5.48 11.28
N LEU A 58 1.82 -4.98 10.83
CA LEU A 58 2.02 -3.55 10.55
C LEU A 58 1.18 -3.07 9.35
N GLY A 59 0.97 -3.91 8.34
CA GLY A 59 0.11 -3.61 7.20
C GLY A 59 -1.35 -3.42 7.64
N ILE A 60 -1.86 -4.32 8.48
CA ILE A 60 -3.22 -4.23 9.02
C ILE A 60 -3.36 -3.03 9.95
N ALA A 61 -2.42 -2.85 10.90
CA ALA A 61 -2.42 -1.73 11.82
C ALA A 61 -2.34 -0.39 11.08
N GLY A 62 -1.45 -0.30 10.08
CA GLY A 62 -1.30 0.87 9.23
C GLY A 62 -2.61 1.22 8.50
N ALA A 63 -3.22 0.23 7.84
CA ALA A 63 -4.50 0.44 7.16
C ALA A 63 -5.61 0.89 8.12
N ALA A 64 -5.70 0.30 9.33
CA ALA A 64 -6.68 0.68 10.33
C ALA A 64 -6.49 2.13 10.81
N LEU A 65 -5.24 2.54 11.04
CA LEU A 65 -4.91 3.93 11.41
C LEU A 65 -5.26 4.90 10.29
N LEU A 66 -4.99 4.57 9.03
CA LEU A 66 -5.37 5.40 7.89
C LEU A 66 -6.89 5.55 7.76
N VAL A 67 -7.65 4.46 7.90
CA VAL A 67 -9.11 4.50 7.87
C VAL A 67 -9.67 5.34 9.03
N ALA A 68 -9.10 5.20 10.23
CA ALA A 68 -9.50 6.02 11.39
C ALA A 68 -9.16 7.51 11.17
N GLY A 69 -7.98 7.81 10.61
CA GLY A 69 -7.58 9.16 10.24
C GLY A 69 -8.50 9.79 9.20
N ILE A 70 -8.84 9.06 8.13
CA ILE A 70 -9.85 9.49 7.15
C ILE A 70 -11.17 9.77 7.84
N ALA A 71 -11.68 8.84 8.65
CA ALA A 71 -12.95 8.99 9.34
C ALA A 71 -12.99 10.22 10.28
N GLY A 72 -11.87 10.56 10.89
CA GLY A 72 -11.73 11.74 11.74
C GLY A 72 -11.66 13.07 10.97
N LEU A 73 -11.28 13.06 9.69
CA LEU A 73 -11.31 14.25 8.83
C LEU A 73 -12.67 14.48 8.16
N LEU A 74 -13.55 13.48 8.17
CA LEU A 74 -14.85 13.56 7.52
C LEU A 74 -15.89 14.33 8.37
N PRO A 75 -16.81 15.07 7.71
CA PRO A 75 -17.95 15.65 8.40
C PRO A 75 -18.76 14.62 9.19
N ALA A 76 -19.30 15.02 10.34
CA ALA A 76 -20.10 14.14 11.18
C ALA A 76 -21.29 13.54 10.41
N GLY A 77 -21.40 12.21 10.42
CA GLY A 77 -22.47 11.48 9.75
C GLY A 77 -22.19 11.07 8.30
N SER A 78 -21.11 11.56 7.67
CA SER A 78 -20.75 11.14 6.32
C SER A 78 -19.89 9.88 6.26
N GLN A 79 -19.31 9.45 7.40
CA GLN A 79 -18.37 8.33 7.45
C GLN A 79 -18.92 7.04 6.84
N PRO A 80 -20.15 6.60 7.14
CA PRO A 80 -20.67 5.35 6.58
C PRO A 80 -20.74 5.39 5.05
N VAL A 81 -21.17 6.52 4.47
CA VAL A 81 -21.33 6.69 3.02
C VAL A 81 -19.96 6.73 2.33
N VAL A 82 -19.02 7.51 2.86
CA VAL A 82 -17.68 7.64 2.25
C VAL A 82 -16.91 6.33 2.35
N LEU A 83 -16.86 5.69 3.53
CA LEU A 83 -16.09 4.45 3.71
C LEU A 83 -16.69 3.28 2.93
N SER A 84 -18.02 3.18 2.83
CA SER A 84 -18.67 2.16 1.99
C SER A 84 -18.47 2.45 0.50
N GLY A 85 -18.48 3.72 0.09
CA GLY A 85 -18.14 4.14 -1.27
C GLY A 85 -16.72 3.75 -1.66
N MET A 86 -15.74 4.03 -0.80
CA MET A 86 -14.34 3.59 -1.00
C MET A 86 -14.25 2.08 -1.14
N ALA A 87 -14.89 1.32 -0.24
CA ALA A 87 -14.89 -0.14 -0.31
C ALA A 87 -15.53 -0.66 -1.61
N ALA A 88 -16.65 -0.06 -2.05
CA ALA A 88 -17.32 -0.41 -3.30
C ALA A 88 -16.44 -0.10 -4.52
N CYS A 89 -15.80 1.07 -4.56
CA CYS A 89 -14.85 1.44 -5.61
C CYS A 89 -13.66 0.47 -5.65
N GLY A 90 -13.12 0.08 -4.50
CA GLY A 90 -12.04 -0.89 -4.42
C GLY A 90 -12.45 -2.28 -4.89
N LEU A 91 -13.64 -2.74 -4.51
CA LEU A 91 -14.19 -4.01 -4.97
C LEU A 91 -14.40 -4.00 -6.49
N ALA A 92 -14.95 -2.91 -7.04
CA ALA A 92 -15.15 -2.74 -8.47
C ALA A 92 -13.81 -2.75 -9.24
N LEU A 93 -12.82 -1.97 -8.76
CA LEU A 93 -11.48 -1.93 -9.35
C LEU A 93 -10.82 -3.32 -9.32
N TYR A 94 -10.88 -4.00 -8.18
CA TYR A 94 -10.37 -5.37 -8.04
C TYR A 94 -11.06 -6.33 -9.01
N ALA A 95 -12.39 -6.29 -9.12
CA ALA A 95 -13.14 -7.16 -10.02
C ALA A 95 -12.75 -6.94 -11.50
N VAL A 96 -12.58 -5.68 -11.91
CA VAL A 96 -12.14 -5.31 -13.27
C VAL A 96 -10.73 -5.83 -13.54
N LEU A 97 -9.78 -5.53 -12.65
CA LEU A 97 -8.38 -5.96 -12.82
C LEU A 97 -8.23 -7.47 -12.73
N LEU A 98 -8.96 -8.15 -11.84
CA LEU A 98 -9.01 -9.61 -11.74
C LEU A 98 -9.49 -10.23 -13.04
N THR A 99 -10.61 -9.73 -13.56
CA THR A 99 -11.17 -10.21 -14.82
C THR A 99 -10.19 -10.01 -15.97
N GLY A 100 -9.58 -8.83 -16.08
CA GLY A 100 -8.60 -8.51 -17.12
C GLY A 100 -7.36 -9.41 -17.02
N THR A 101 -6.73 -9.48 -15.85
CA THR A 101 -5.51 -10.26 -15.60
C THR A 101 -5.73 -11.76 -15.85
N VAL A 102 -6.85 -12.32 -15.39
CA VAL A 102 -7.16 -13.74 -15.60
C VAL A 102 -7.54 -14.02 -17.05
N LYS A 103 -8.50 -13.29 -17.63
CA LYS A 103 -9.05 -13.63 -18.96
C LYS A 103 -8.08 -13.29 -20.08
N LEU A 104 -7.45 -12.12 -20.03
CA LEU A 104 -6.58 -11.60 -21.10
C LEU A 104 -5.13 -12.06 -20.94
N PHE A 105 -4.61 -12.07 -19.71
CA PHE A 105 -3.20 -12.36 -19.45
C PHE A 105 -2.92 -13.76 -18.89
N LYS A 106 -3.98 -14.54 -18.62
CA LYS A 106 -3.90 -15.91 -18.06
C LYS A 106 -3.11 -15.98 -16.75
N ARG A 107 -3.18 -14.91 -15.95
CA ARG A 107 -2.48 -14.80 -14.66
C ARG A 107 -3.21 -15.65 -13.61
N PRO A 108 -2.53 -16.50 -12.82
CA PRO A 108 -3.13 -17.10 -11.64
C PRO A 108 -3.43 -16.01 -10.61
N VAL A 109 -4.56 -16.15 -9.92
CA VAL A 109 -5.00 -15.20 -8.90
C VAL A 109 -4.08 -15.34 -7.68
N THR A 110 -3.59 -14.19 -7.19
CA THR A 110 -2.72 -14.11 -6.02
C THR A 110 -3.18 -12.95 -5.15
N THR A 111 -2.80 -12.98 -3.87
CA THR A 111 -3.06 -11.89 -2.93
C THR A 111 -2.45 -10.54 -3.34
N GLU A 112 -1.38 -10.53 -4.16
CA GLU A 112 -0.73 -9.31 -4.64
C GLU A 112 -1.71 -8.35 -5.32
N LEU A 113 -2.60 -8.87 -6.18
CA LEU A 113 -3.61 -8.10 -6.90
C LEU A 113 -4.54 -7.38 -5.91
N LEU A 114 -5.02 -8.10 -4.90
CA LEU A 114 -5.85 -7.53 -3.85
C LEU A 114 -5.08 -6.44 -3.08
N LEU A 115 -3.83 -6.72 -2.69
CA LEU A 115 -3.01 -5.82 -1.88
C LEU A 115 -2.79 -4.47 -2.56
N PHE A 116 -2.34 -4.43 -3.82
CA PHE A 116 -2.11 -3.14 -4.48
C PHE A 116 -3.43 -2.43 -4.86
N THR A 117 -4.54 -3.14 -5.06
CA THR A 117 -5.84 -2.48 -5.26
C THR A 117 -6.39 -1.85 -3.99
N ALA A 118 -6.31 -2.57 -2.86
CA ALA A 118 -6.72 -2.05 -1.56
C ALA A 118 -5.82 -0.87 -1.16
N TRP A 119 -4.51 -0.99 -1.37
CA TRP A 119 -3.56 0.10 -1.16
C TRP A 119 -3.93 1.34 -1.99
N ALA A 120 -4.13 1.21 -3.30
CA ALA A 120 -4.42 2.36 -4.15
C ALA A 120 -5.70 3.11 -3.74
N VAL A 121 -6.76 2.38 -3.37
CA VAL A 121 -8.01 2.96 -2.89
C VAL A 121 -7.81 3.68 -1.56
N LEU A 122 -7.05 3.08 -0.66
CA LEU A 122 -6.73 3.67 0.63
C LEU A 122 -5.95 4.97 0.48
N GLU A 123 -4.90 4.98 -0.36
CA GLU A 123 -4.09 6.19 -0.59
C GLU A 123 -4.87 7.31 -1.27
N LEU A 124 -5.68 6.98 -2.29
CA LEU A 124 -6.54 7.98 -2.92
C LEU A 124 -7.57 8.53 -1.93
N GLY A 125 -8.10 7.69 -1.04
CA GLY A 125 -8.99 8.13 0.04
C GLY A 125 -8.31 9.03 1.07
N VAL A 126 -7.06 8.75 1.43
CA VAL A 126 -6.26 9.65 2.29
C VAL A 126 -6.09 11.01 1.61
N LEU A 127 -5.66 11.03 0.35
CA LEU A 127 -5.41 12.27 -0.38
C LEU A 127 -6.68 13.10 -0.57
N ASP A 128 -7.80 12.45 -0.87
CA ASP A 128 -9.11 13.09 -0.99
C ASP A 128 -9.55 13.68 0.36
N ALA A 129 -9.44 12.93 1.46
CA ALA A 129 -9.78 13.40 2.80
C ALA A 129 -8.91 14.60 3.23
N LEU A 130 -7.59 14.55 2.98
CA LEU A 130 -6.68 15.66 3.28
C LEU A 130 -6.99 16.90 2.43
N PHE A 131 -7.32 16.71 1.15
CA PHE A 131 -7.69 17.83 0.26
C PHE A 131 -9.03 18.45 0.68
N ALA A 132 -10.04 17.62 0.95
CA ALA A 132 -11.37 18.05 1.39
C ALA A 132 -11.33 18.77 2.75
N ALA A 133 -10.43 18.37 3.64
CA ALA A 133 -10.18 19.04 4.92
C ALA A 133 -9.31 20.31 4.79
N HIS A 134 -8.93 20.71 3.57
CA HIS A 134 -8.02 21.82 3.28
C HIS A 134 -6.62 21.68 3.91
N ALA A 135 -6.25 20.47 4.35
CA ALA A 135 -4.95 20.14 4.91
C ALA A 135 -3.87 19.95 3.83
N LEU A 136 -4.27 19.71 2.58
CA LEU A 136 -3.37 19.51 1.44
C LEU A 136 -3.81 20.38 0.25
N ALA A 137 -2.87 21.14 -0.33
CA ALA A 137 -3.16 21.97 -1.49
C ALA A 137 -3.43 21.13 -2.75
N ALA A 138 -4.32 21.60 -3.64
CA ALA A 138 -4.70 20.89 -4.86
C ALA A 138 -3.50 20.40 -5.71
N PRO A 139 -2.46 21.21 -6.00
CA PRO A 139 -1.33 20.72 -6.78
C PRO A 139 -0.58 19.56 -6.12
N ALA A 140 -0.46 19.58 -4.78
CA ALA A 140 0.20 18.52 -4.02
C ALA A 140 -0.66 17.24 -4.01
N ALA A 141 -1.97 17.36 -3.81
CA ALA A 141 -2.90 16.24 -3.89
C ALA A 141 -2.89 15.57 -5.28
N ILE A 142 -2.88 16.37 -6.36
CA ILE A 142 -2.79 15.86 -7.74
C ILE A 142 -1.45 15.16 -7.99
N ALA A 143 -0.33 15.77 -7.57
CA ALA A 143 1.00 15.19 -7.77
C ALA A 143 1.16 13.85 -7.02
N LEU A 144 0.72 13.78 -5.77
CA LEU A 144 0.74 12.56 -4.97
C LEU A 144 -0.23 11.51 -5.50
N GLY A 145 -1.41 11.91 -5.97
CA GLY A 145 -2.37 11.02 -6.62
C GLY A 145 -1.83 10.41 -7.90
N ALA A 146 -1.19 11.23 -8.75
CA ALA A 146 -0.51 10.76 -9.96
C ALA A 146 0.63 9.78 -9.63
N LEU A 147 1.40 10.05 -8.56
CA LEU A 147 2.44 9.16 -8.08
C LEU A 147 1.84 7.83 -7.58
N ALA A 148 0.75 7.85 -6.82
CA ALA A 148 0.06 6.64 -6.35
C ALA A 148 -0.42 5.78 -7.53
N VAL A 149 -1.01 6.40 -8.56
CA VAL A 149 -1.39 5.71 -9.80
C VAL A 149 -0.17 5.14 -10.52
N ALA A 150 0.95 5.87 -10.60
CA ALA A 150 2.18 5.36 -11.20
C ALA A 150 2.74 4.14 -10.45
N VAL A 151 2.68 4.13 -9.11
CA VAL A 151 3.06 2.98 -8.28
C VAL A 151 2.13 1.79 -8.52
N LEU A 152 0.81 2.02 -8.60
CA LEU A 152 -0.17 0.97 -8.95
C LEU A 152 0.12 0.35 -10.32
N LEU A 153 0.33 1.19 -11.35
CA LEU A 153 0.61 0.72 -12.71
C LEU A 153 1.95 -0.03 -12.79
N THR A 154 2.97 0.44 -12.06
CA THR A 154 4.26 -0.26 -11.93
C THR A 154 4.06 -1.63 -11.26
N SER A 155 3.23 -1.68 -10.22
CA SER A 155 2.88 -2.92 -9.52
C SER A 155 2.16 -3.90 -10.43
N LEU A 156 1.20 -3.42 -11.22
CA LEU A 156 0.47 -4.23 -12.19
C LEU A 156 1.39 -4.73 -13.32
N ALA A 157 2.29 -3.89 -13.82
CA ALA A 157 3.27 -4.30 -14.83
C ALA A 157 4.22 -5.38 -14.29
N CYS A 158 4.77 -5.18 -13.10
CA CYS A 158 5.59 -6.18 -12.42
C CYS A 158 4.83 -7.49 -12.20
N TYR A 159 3.58 -7.38 -11.74
CA TYR A 159 2.68 -8.50 -11.56
C TYR A 159 2.51 -9.26 -12.89
N LEU A 160 2.02 -8.63 -13.95
CA LEU A 160 1.77 -9.30 -15.23
C LEU A 160 3.01 -9.98 -15.82
N LEU A 161 4.18 -9.36 -15.67
CA LEU A 161 5.44 -9.87 -16.23
C LEU A 161 6.09 -10.98 -15.38
N TYR A 162 5.84 -11.03 -14.06
CA TYR A 162 6.61 -11.83 -13.10
C TYR A 162 6.86 -13.29 -13.53
N TYR A 163 5.85 -14.02 -14.03
CA TYR A 163 6.00 -15.43 -14.43
C TYR A 163 6.62 -15.62 -15.82
N ARG A 164 6.81 -14.54 -16.58
CA ARG A 164 7.46 -14.56 -17.91
C ARG A 164 8.94 -14.19 -17.83
N LEU A 165 9.43 -13.78 -16.66
CA LEU A 165 10.78 -13.28 -16.45
C LEU A 165 11.74 -14.39 -16.02
N LYS A 166 13.01 -14.29 -16.44
CA LYS A 166 14.11 -15.11 -15.91
C LYS A 166 14.25 -14.88 -14.39
N PRO A 167 14.76 -15.85 -13.60
CA PRO A 167 14.76 -15.79 -12.13
C PRO A 167 15.28 -14.49 -11.53
N ARG A 168 16.40 -13.94 -12.05
CA ARG A 168 16.94 -12.67 -11.56
C ARG A 168 16.02 -11.48 -11.80
N ARG A 169 15.34 -11.43 -12.96
CA ARG A 169 14.41 -10.35 -13.29
C ARG A 169 13.09 -10.51 -12.53
N ALA A 170 12.60 -11.74 -12.35
CA ALA A 170 11.44 -12.02 -11.51
C ALA A 170 11.69 -11.59 -10.05
N TYR A 171 12.88 -11.91 -9.52
CA TYR A 171 13.28 -11.48 -8.17
C TYR A 171 13.24 -9.94 -7.99
N VAL A 172 13.71 -9.18 -8.99
CA VAL A 172 13.62 -7.71 -8.97
C VAL A 172 12.18 -7.25 -9.12
N ALA A 173 11.41 -7.84 -10.05
CA ALA A 173 10.02 -7.48 -10.28
C ALA A 173 9.12 -7.70 -9.06
N GLY A 174 9.40 -8.67 -8.19
CA GLY A 174 8.68 -8.82 -6.92
C GLY A 174 9.11 -7.80 -5.84
N ALA A 175 10.32 -7.26 -5.91
CA ALA A 175 10.82 -6.27 -4.95
C ALA A 175 10.40 -4.83 -5.30
N VAL A 176 10.31 -4.50 -6.60
CA VAL A 176 10.00 -3.13 -7.08
C VAL A 176 8.69 -2.58 -6.51
N PRO A 177 7.55 -3.30 -6.54
CA PRO A 177 6.30 -2.81 -5.97
C PRO A 177 6.41 -2.52 -4.48
N LEU A 178 7.06 -3.40 -3.71
CA LEU A 178 7.24 -3.23 -2.27
C LEU A 178 8.09 -2.00 -1.95
N ALA A 179 9.19 -1.79 -2.69
CA ALA A 179 10.03 -0.61 -2.51
C ALA A 179 9.28 0.68 -2.88
N ALA A 180 8.53 0.67 -3.98
CA ALA A 180 7.76 1.82 -4.42
C ALA A 180 6.67 2.22 -3.41
N VAL A 181 5.90 1.25 -2.92
CA VAL A 181 4.89 1.47 -1.87
C VAL A 181 5.54 1.92 -0.56
N GLY A 182 6.66 1.32 -0.16
CA GLY A 182 7.37 1.73 1.06
C GLY A 182 7.91 3.16 1.01
N LEU A 183 8.46 3.59 -0.14
CA LEU A 183 8.91 4.96 -0.36
C LEU A 183 7.74 5.95 -0.37
N PHE A 184 6.63 5.59 -1.01
CA PHE A 184 5.42 6.40 -1.00
C PHE A 184 4.91 6.58 0.43
N ALA A 185 4.82 5.49 1.20
CA ALA A 185 4.39 5.53 2.59
C ALA A 185 5.33 6.39 3.45
N ALA A 186 6.65 6.25 3.30
CA ALA A 186 7.60 7.11 4.03
C ALA A 186 7.42 8.60 3.69
N ALA A 187 7.19 8.93 2.40
CA ALA A 187 6.93 10.30 1.98
C ALA A 187 5.62 10.84 2.57
N MET A 188 4.55 10.04 2.54
CA MET A 188 3.25 10.42 3.11
C MET A 188 3.29 10.59 4.63
N ALA A 189 4.06 9.77 5.34
CA ALA A 189 4.28 9.93 6.78
C ALA A 189 4.90 11.30 7.10
N VAL A 190 5.90 11.72 6.31
CA VAL A 190 6.53 13.04 6.44
C VAL A 190 5.56 14.15 6.08
N VAL A 191 4.84 14.04 4.96
CA VAL A 191 3.83 15.03 4.55
C VAL A 191 2.80 15.22 5.67
N ALA A 192 2.20 14.14 6.16
CA ALA A 192 1.18 14.20 7.21
C ALA A 192 1.71 14.79 8.53
N ALA A 193 2.96 14.50 8.89
CA ALA A 193 3.59 15.06 10.10
C ALA A 193 3.97 16.55 9.96
N LEU A 194 4.09 17.07 8.74
CA LEU A 194 4.42 18.47 8.47
C LEU A 194 3.19 19.36 8.29
N ILE A 195 2.02 18.78 8.04
CA ILE A 195 0.74 19.52 8.07
C ILE A 195 0.51 19.97 9.51
N ARG A 196 0.42 21.28 9.71
CA ARG A 196 0.10 21.92 10.98
C ARG A 196 -1.23 22.64 10.85
#